data_AF-A0A562LWL6-F1
#
_entry.id   AF-A0A562LWL6-F1
#
_cell.length_a   1.000
_cell.length_b   1.000
_cell.length_c   1.000
_cell.angle_alpha   90.00
_cell.angle_beta   90.00
_cell.angle_gamma   90.00
#
_symmetry.space_group_name_H-M   'P 1'
#
loop_
_entity.id
_entity.type
_entity.pdbx_description
1 polymer ?
#
loop_
_entity_poly.entity_id
_entity_poly.type
_entity_poly.pdbx_seq_one_letter_code
_entity_poly.pdbx_strand_id
1 'polypeptide(L)'
;MNLALFDFDGTITVNDTFSAFLPLAVSPRRMLLGRIVLAPVILGYKLGLVSAPLIRTLASAFAFRGLDEAALRAAGERYACETLPGFVRPQALERIRWHKARGDRVVVVSASLDVYLARGAGCMGWS
;
A
#
# COMPACT_ATOMS: atom_id res chain seq x y z
N MET A 1 -25.94 4.07 -14.74
CA MET A 1 -25.02 4.08 -13.60
C MET A 1 -24.16 2.83 -13.69
N ASN A 2 -22.86 2.95 -13.98
CA ASN A 2 -21.96 1.80 -14.04
C ASN A 2 -21.08 1.75 -12.79
N LEU A 3 -20.41 0.61 -12.60
CA LEU A 3 -19.40 0.41 -11.56
C LEU A 3 -18.02 0.42 -12.23
N ALA A 4 -17.12 1.28 -11.75
CA ALA A 4 -15.72 1.34 -12.18
C ALA A 4 -14.82 0.89 -11.02
N LEU A 5 -14.10 -0.22 -11.23
CA LEU A 5 -13.20 -0.81 -10.26
C LEU A 5 -11.77 -0.42 -10.61
N PHE A 6 -11.03 0.09 -9.65
CA PHE A 6 -9.62 0.43 -9.82
C PHE A 6 -8.76 -0.32 -8.81
N ASP A 7 -7.74 -1.02 -9.31
CA ASP A 7 -6.65 -1.48 -8.46
C ASP A 7 -5.80 -0.30 -7.98
N PHE A 8 -5.16 -0.37 -6.82
CA PHE A 8 -4.38 0.75 -6.28
C PHE A 8 -2.91 0.69 -6.70
N ASP A 9 -2.19 -0.34 -6.26
CA ASP A 9 -0.76 -0.47 -6.48
C ASP A 9 -0.49 -0.79 -7.95
N GLY A 10 0.33 0.02 -8.63
CA GLY A 10 0.65 -0.18 -10.04
C GLY A 10 -0.43 0.32 -11.03
N THR A 11 -1.64 0.60 -10.57
CA THR A 11 -2.73 1.17 -11.37
C THR A 11 -2.99 2.63 -11.05
N ILE A 12 -3.30 2.99 -9.79
CA ILE A 12 -3.34 4.41 -9.36
C ILE A 12 -1.95 4.90 -9.01
N THR A 13 -1.13 4.09 -8.36
CA THR A 13 0.23 4.47 -7.98
C THR A 13 1.27 3.93 -8.95
N VAL A 14 2.42 4.60 -9.06
CA VAL A 14 3.55 4.09 -9.85
C VAL A 14 4.36 3.01 -9.11
N ASN A 15 4.38 3.07 -7.77
CA ASN A 15 5.24 2.25 -6.92
C ASN A 15 4.41 1.34 -6.00
N ASP A 16 5.01 0.23 -5.57
CA ASP A 16 4.48 -0.57 -4.45
C ASP A 16 4.50 0.27 -3.17
N THR A 17 3.31 0.61 -2.68
CA THR A 17 3.16 1.49 -1.52
C THR A 17 3.54 0.82 -0.21
N PHE A 18 3.45 -0.51 -0.13
CA PHE A 18 3.84 -1.26 1.07
C PHE A 18 5.34 -1.15 1.36
N SER A 19 6.20 -1.43 0.37
CA SER A 19 7.66 -1.39 0.54
C SER A 19 8.14 0.02 0.86
N ALA A 20 7.49 1.04 0.29
CA ALA A 20 7.78 2.44 0.59
C ALA A 20 7.29 2.88 1.98
N PHE A 21 6.24 2.25 2.52
CA PHE A 21 5.74 2.53 3.87
C PHE A 21 6.61 1.91 4.97
N LEU A 22 7.17 0.71 4.76
CA LEU A 22 7.98 0.00 5.75
C LEU A 22 9.06 0.85 6.46
N PRO A 23 9.93 1.62 5.78
CA PRO A 23 10.96 2.43 6.44
C PRO A 23 10.39 3.60 7.27
N LEU A 24 9.16 4.01 7.02
CA LEU A 24 8.49 5.08 7.78
C LEU A 24 7.81 4.53 9.05
N ALA A 25 7.39 3.28 9.02
CA ALA A 25 6.63 2.63 10.09
C ALA A 25 7.51 1.78 11.03
N VAL A 26 8.69 1.34 10.59
CA VAL A 26 9.49 0.33 11.27
C VAL A 26 10.93 0.81 11.48
N SER A 27 11.52 0.49 12.63
CA SER A 27 12.90 0.86 12.92
C SER A 27 13.90 0.17 11.96
N PRO A 28 15.05 0.81 11.63
CA PRO A 28 16.06 0.21 10.75
C PRO A 28 16.58 -1.15 11.23
N ARG A 29 16.71 -1.33 12.56
CA ARG A 29 17.11 -2.62 13.16
C ARG A 29 16.11 -3.72 12.85
N ARG A 30 14.81 -3.44 12.97
CA ARG A 30 13.75 -4.41 12.66
C ARG A 30 13.66 -4.66 11.14
N MET A 31 13.89 -3.66 10.30
CA MET A 31 14.02 -3.89 8.85
C MET A 31 15.16 -4.86 8.51
N LEU A 32 16.34 -4.66 9.11
CA LEU A 32 17.50 -5.53 8.90
C LEU A 32 17.21 -6.97 9.37
N LEU A 33 16.66 -7.13 10.57
CA LEU A 33 16.26 -8.44 11.08
C LEU A 33 15.21 -9.11 10.18
N GLY A 34 14.24 -8.36 9.68
CA GLY A 34 13.22 -8.88 8.76
C GLY A 34 13.81 -9.40 7.47
N ARG A 35 14.80 -8.70 6.89
CA ARG A 35 15.54 -9.18 5.70
C ARG A 35 16.26 -10.49 5.96
N ILE A 36 16.88 -10.65 7.12
CA ILE A 36 17.60 -11.88 7.50
C ILE A 36 16.61 -13.02 7.73
N VAL A 37 15.57 -12.80 8.54
CA VAL A 37 14.58 -13.81 8.93
C VAL A 37 13.75 -14.27 7.73
N LEU A 38 13.38 -13.36 6.82
CA LEU A 38 12.57 -13.67 5.66
C LEU A 38 13.39 -14.09 4.42
N ALA A 39 14.73 -14.03 4.48
CA ALA A 39 15.57 -14.40 3.34
C ALA A 39 15.28 -15.80 2.77
N PRO A 40 15.09 -16.87 3.59
CA PRO A 40 14.77 -18.20 3.07
C PRO A 40 13.42 -18.23 2.33
N VAL A 41 12.43 -17.49 2.82
CA VAL A 41 11.09 -17.41 2.23
C VAL A 41 11.15 -16.64 0.90
N ILE A 42 11.89 -15.53 0.85
CA ILE A 42 12.12 -14.75 -0.37
C ILE A 42 12.85 -15.59 -1.42
N LEU A 43 13.82 -16.41 -1.00
CA LEU A 43 14.49 -17.34 -1.89
C LEU A 43 13.50 -18.39 -2.43
N GLY A 44 12.65 -18.97 -1.57
CA GLY A 44 11.58 -19.87 -1.98
C GLY A 44 10.63 -19.26 -3.01
N TYR A 45 10.31 -17.97 -2.91
CA TYR A 45 9.50 -17.26 -3.90
C TYR A 45 10.22 -17.13 -5.25
N LYS A 46 11.52 -16.78 -5.24
CA LYS A 46 12.32 -16.73 -6.46
C LYS A 46 12.43 -18.09 -7.16
N LEU A 47 12.35 -19.17 -6.39
CA LEU A 47 12.33 -20.55 -6.89
C LEU A 47 10.92 -21.04 -7.28
N GLY A 48 9.88 -20.20 -7.15
CA GLY A 48 8.50 -20.57 -7.47
C GLY A 48 7.82 -21.48 -6.45
N LEU A 49 8.44 -21.70 -5.27
CA LEU A 49 7.94 -22.58 -4.21
C LEU A 49 7.00 -21.88 -3.23
N VAL A 50 7.06 -20.54 -3.19
CA VAL A 50 6.31 -19.69 -2.26
C VAL A 50 5.54 -18.66 -3.06
N SER A 51 4.33 -18.29 -2.61
CA SER A 51 3.50 -17.28 -3.27
C SER A 51 3.79 -15.86 -2.75
N ALA A 52 3.61 -14.85 -3.61
CA ALA A 52 3.78 -13.45 -3.23
C ALA A 52 2.86 -13.01 -2.07
N PRO A 53 1.57 -13.41 -2.00
CA PRO A 53 0.72 -13.07 -0.87
C PRO A 53 1.27 -13.59 0.47
N LEU A 54 1.84 -14.81 0.48
CA LEU A 54 2.42 -15.37 1.70
C LEU A 54 3.62 -14.56 2.20
N ILE A 55 4.49 -14.10 1.30
CA ILE A 55 5.61 -13.22 1.67
C ILE A 55 5.06 -11.93 2.30
N ARG A 56 4.04 -11.33 1.70
CA ARG A 56 3.46 -10.09 2.21
C ARG A 56 2.84 -10.27 3.60
N THR A 57 2.15 -11.39 3.83
CA THR A 57 1.61 -11.74 5.16
C THR A 57 2.73 -11.89 6.18
N LEU A 58 3.78 -12.64 5.87
CA LEU A 58 4.91 -12.87 6.79
C LEU A 58 5.70 -11.57 7.04
N ALA A 59 5.92 -10.77 6.00
CA ALA A 59 6.56 -9.46 6.11
C ALA A 59 5.76 -8.51 7.01
N SER A 60 4.44 -8.46 6.84
CA SER A 60 3.56 -7.63 7.66
C SER A 60 3.53 -8.10 9.11
N ALA A 61 3.40 -9.41 9.33
CA ALA A 61 3.43 -10.01 10.65
C ALA A 61 4.77 -9.74 11.36
N PHE A 62 5.90 -9.83 10.67
CA PHE A 62 7.20 -9.53 11.26
C PHE A 62 7.38 -8.03 11.52
N ALA A 63 7.06 -7.20 10.54
CA ALA A 63 7.28 -5.75 10.56
C ALA A 63 6.49 -5.06 11.68
N PHE A 64 5.21 -5.41 11.82
CA PHE A 64 4.28 -4.68 12.68
C PHE A 64 4.03 -5.36 14.03
N ARG A 65 4.56 -6.56 14.28
CA ARG A 65 4.34 -7.27 15.55
C ARG A 65 4.85 -6.49 16.75
N GLY A 66 3.95 -6.25 17.69
CA GLY A 66 4.21 -5.51 18.92
C GLY A 66 4.47 -4.02 18.71
N LEU A 67 4.13 -3.46 17.53
CA LEU A 67 4.06 -2.02 17.38
C LEU A 67 2.75 -1.50 17.98
N ASP A 68 2.82 -0.27 18.51
CA ASP A 68 1.63 0.44 18.96
C ASP A 68 0.74 0.79 17.76
N GLU A 69 -0.55 0.46 17.89
CA GLU A 69 -1.51 0.65 16.79
C GLU A 69 -1.74 2.12 16.47
N ALA A 70 -1.78 2.99 17.49
CA ALA A 70 -2.00 4.42 17.29
C ALA A 70 -0.80 5.06 16.59
N ALA A 71 0.42 4.69 16.98
CA ALA A 71 1.64 5.11 16.29
C ALA A 71 1.68 4.64 14.82
N LEU A 72 1.25 3.41 14.55
CA LEU A 72 1.19 2.86 13.19
C LEU A 72 0.15 3.60 12.33
N ARG A 73 -1.03 3.90 12.89
CA ARG A 73 -2.06 4.70 12.21
C ARG A 73 -1.57 6.12 11.92
N ALA A 74 -0.92 6.78 12.88
CA ALA A 74 -0.36 8.11 12.68
C ALA A 74 0.75 8.12 11.60
N ALA A 75 1.59 7.09 11.56
CA ALA A 75 2.56 6.92 10.48
C ALA A 75 1.87 6.70 9.13
N GLY A 76 0.79 5.93 9.09
CA GLY A 76 -0.03 5.71 7.90
C GLY A 76 -0.66 6.99 7.36
N GLU A 77 -1.23 7.83 8.22
CA GLU A 77 -1.80 9.12 7.85
C GLU A 77 -0.75 10.08 7.28
N ARG A 78 0.40 10.19 7.95
CA ARG A 78 1.53 10.97 7.43
C ARG A 78 1.99 10.48 6.07
N TYR A 79 2.19 9.17 5.93
CA TYR A 79 2.57 8.56 4.65
C TYR A 79 1.57 8.88 3.54
N ALA A 80 0.27 8.81 3.87
CA ALA A 80 -0.80 9.05 2.92
C ALA A 80 -0.89 10.51 2.44
N CYS A 81 -0.47 11.47 3.25
CA CYS A 81 -0.57 12.89 2.91
C CYS A 81 0.77 13.50 2.46
N GLU A 82 1.89 12.98 2.93
CA GLU A 82 3.22 13.52 2.62
C GLU A 82 3.92 12.76 1.49
N THR A 83 3.65 11.46 1.31
CA THR A 83 4.40 10.61 0.35
C THR A 83 3.55 10.09 -0.79
N LEU A 84 2.36 9.53 -0.50
CA LEU A 84 1.51 8.92 -1.51
C LEU A 84 1.08 9.87 -2.65
N PRO A 85 0.82 11.18 -2.44
CA PRO A 85 0.48 12.09 -3.54
C PRO A 85 1.55 12.15 -4.62
N GLY A 86 2.83 12.00 -4.24
CA GLY A 86 3.94 11.93 -5.18
C GLY A 86 4.01 10.63 -6.00
N PHE A 87 3.26 9.60 -5.59
CA PHE A 87 3.20 8.31 -6.29
C PHE A 87 1.95 8.16 -7.17
N VAL A 88 0.95 9.04 -7.04
CA VAL A 88 -0.27 8.98 -7.82
C VAL A 88 0.02 9.30 -9.28
N ARG A 89 -0.45 8.44 -10.18
CA ARG A 89 -0.39 8.65 -11.64
C ARG A 89 -1.42 9.71 -12.03
N PRO A 90 -1.01 10.82 -12.66
CA PRO A 90 -1.96 11.84 -13.12
C PRO A 90 -3.05 11.27 -14.05
N GLN A 91 -2.68 10.33 -14.92
CA GLN A 91 -3.61 9.70 -15.85
C GLN A 91 -4.67 8.84 -15.15
N ALA A 92 -4.31 8.21 -14.02
CA ALA A 92 -5.26 7.45 -13.22
C ALA A 92 -6.29 8.40 -12.57
N LEU A 93 -5.82 9.55 -12.06
CA LEU A 93 -6.69 10.56 -11.49
C LEU A 93 -7.66 11.16 -12.53
N GLU A 94 -7.18 11.44 -13.73
CA GLU A 94 -8.02 11.88 -14.85
C GLU A 94 -9.10 10.86 -15.20
N ARG A 95 -8.74 9.57 -15.29
CA ARG A 95 -9.69 8.49 -15.57
C ARG A 95 -10.77 8.39 -14.49
N ILE A 96 -10.38 8.55 -13.23
CA ILE A 96 -11.30 8.48 -12.09
C ILE A 96 -12.27 9.65 -12.10
N ARG A 97 -11.77 10.87 -12.36
CA ARG A 97 -12.62 12.06 -12.54
C ARG A 97 -13.58 11.88 -13.70
N TRP A 98 -13.14 11.29 -14.81
CA TRP A 98 -13.99 11.01 -15.96
C TRP A 98 -15.16 10.06 -15.62
N HIS A 99 -14.91 8.97 -14.88
CA HIS A 99 -15.97 8.08 -14.43
C HIS A 99 -16.93 8.77 -13.46
N LYS A 100 -16.41 9.56 -12.51
CA LYS A 100 -17.24 10.34 -11.57
C LYS A 100 -18.13 11.34 -12.28
N ALA A 101 -17.60 12.07 -13.26
CA ALA A 101 -18.37 13.05 -14.05
C ALA A 101 -19.52 12.41 -14.85
N ARG A 102 -19.44 11.11 -15.16
CA ARG A 102 -20.48 10.33 -15.84
C ARG A 102 -21.52 9.73 -14.89
N GLY A 103 -21.37 9.92 -13.57
CA GLY A 103 -22.21 9.31 -12.57
C GLY A 103 -21.94 7.82 -12.36
N ASP A 104 -20.75 7.32 -12.75
CA ASP A 104 -20.34 5.97 -12.41
C ASP A 104 -19.92 5.90 -10.93
N ARG A 105 -20.20 4.78 -10.28
CA ARG A 105 -19.69 4.48 -8.95
C ARG A 105 -18.24 4.02 -9.08
N VAL A 106 -17.31 4.78 -8.51
CA VAL A 106 -15.89 4.41 -8.46
C VAL A 106 -15.60 3.67 -7.16
N VAL A 107 -14.97 2.50 -7.25
CA VAL A 107 -14.51 1.72 -6.10
C VAL A 107 -13.05 1.34 -6.29
N VAL A 108 -12.24 1.60 -5.26
CA VAL A 108 -10.84 1.17 -5.22
C VAL A 108 -10.79 -0.19 -4.55
N VAL A 109 -10.17 -1.17 -5.20
CA VAL A 109 -9.95 -2.52 -4.69
C VAL A 109 -8.45 -2.67 -4.50
N SER A 110 -7.99 -3.00 -3.30
CA SER A 110 -6.55 -3.05 -3.03
C SER A 110 -6.19 -4.07 -1.96
N ALA A 111 -4.97 -4.60 -2.07
CA ALA A 111 -4.28 -5.37 -1.03
C ALA A 111 -3.28 -4.51 -0.21
N SER A 112 -3.35 -3.18 -0.36
CA SER A 112 -2.61 -2.23 0.47
C SER A 112 -3.12 -2.20 1.90
N LEU A 113 -2.29 -1.69 2.82
CA LEU A 113 -2.67 -1.62 4.23
C LEU A 113 -3.72 -0.52 4.46
N ASP A 114 -4.76 -0.87 5.20
CA ASP A 114 -5.84 0.06 5.57
C ASP A 114 -5.33 1.31 6.32
N VAL A 115 -4.21 1.17 7.05
CA VAL A 115 -3.64 2.26 7.87
C VAL A 115 -3.28 3.52 7.07
N TYR A 116 -2.99 3.39 5.78
CA TYR A 116 -2.76 4.54 4.90
C TYR A 116 -3.83 4.66 3.81
N LEU A 117 -4.48 3.56 3.41
CA LEU A 117 -5.46 3.60 2.33
C LEU A 117 -6.81 4.18 2.78
N ALA A 118 -7.28 3.82 3.98
CA ALA A 118 -8.62 4.19 4.45
C ALA A 118 -8.80 5.70 4.64
N ARG A 119 -7.71 6.44 4.95
CA ARG A 119 -7.72 7.90 5.15
C ARG A 119 -6.97 8.67 4.06
N GLY A 120 -6.26 7.98 3.17
CA GLY A 120 -5.42 8.61 2.15
C GLY A 120 -6.16 9.14 0.93
N ALA A 121 -7.39 8.69 0.68
CA ALA A 121 -8.15 9.08 -0.52
C ALA A 121 -8.30 10.61 -0.65
N GLY A 122 -8.61 11.31 0.45
CA GLY A 122 -8.69 12.77 0.44
C GLY A 122 -7.34 13.44 0.15
N CYS A 123 -6.26 12.95 0.75
CA CYS A 123 -4.91 13.50 0.57
C CYS A 123 -4.34 13.26 -0.84
N MET A 124 -4.74 12.17 -1.50
CA MET A 124 -4.32 11.82 -2.86
C MET A 124 -5.17 12.48 -3.96
N GLY A 125 -6.18 13.28 -3.60
CA GLY A 125 -6.96 14.10 -4.54
C GLY A 125 -8.13 13.38 -5.21
N TRP A 126 -8.63 12.30 -4.61
CA TRP A 126 -9.72 11.49 -5.13
C TRP A 126 -10.67 11.06 -3.99
N SER A 127 -11.72 11.86 -3.78
CA SER A 127 -12.81 11.61 -2.81
C SER A 127 -14.02 11.03 -3.50
#